data_AF-A0A0B7AF66-F1
#
_entry.id   AF-A0A0B7AF66-F1
#
_cell.length_a   1.000
_cell.length_b   1.000
_cell.length_c   1.000
_cell.angle_alpha   90.00
_cell.angle_beta   90.00
_cell.angle_gamma   90.00
#
_symmetry.space_group_name_H-M   'P 1'
#
loop_
_entity.id
_entity.type
_entity.pdbx_description
1 polymer ?
#
loop_
_entity_poly.entity_id
_entity_poly.type
_entity_poly.pdbx_seq_one_letter_code
_entity_poly.pdbx_strand_id
1 'polypeptide(L)'
;TLALETRTLKIRMITPLLLTIPSQSPYTTSDLEPDGGEYKINAITLLERFANWLRGYKNLVPNDHAMFFTALNIYGGSDSGIKFNITKGLAYVGTMCKAGGNSSSVVEDKGAYQSEGVAAHKSDYE
;
A
#
# COMPACT_ATOMS: atom_id res chain seq x y z
N THR A 1 17.07 16.14 3.32
CA THR A 1 17.07 16.42 1.88
C THR A 1 17.76 15.28 1.17
N LEU A 2 17.02 14.35 0.57
CA LEU A 2 17.61 13.39 -0.37
C LEU A 2 17.38 13.96 -1.77
N ALA A 3 18.47 14.37 -2.40
CA ALA A 3 18.50 14.70 -3.81
C ALA A 3 18.93 13.43 -4.55
N LEU A 4 18.01 12.84 -5.32
CA LEU A 4 18.37 11.89 -6.37
C LEU A 4 18.53 12.70 -7.66
N GLU A 5 19.71 12.64 -8.25
CA GLU A 5 20.11 13.44 -9.39
C GLU A 5 19.21 13.21 -10.63
N THR A 6 18.75 14.32 -11.22
CA THR A 6 18.36 14.51 -12.63
C THR A 6 17.18 13.74 -13.23
N ARG A 7 16.48 12.85 -12.51
CA ARG A 7 15.29 12.17 -13.04
C ARG A 7 14.00 12.80 -12.53
N THR A 8 13.15 13.26 -13.43
CA THR A 8 11.80 13.74 -13.10
C THR A 8 10.80 12.61 -13.28
N LEU A 9 10.23 12.13 -12.18
CA LEU A 9 9.07 11.24 -12.23
C LEU A 9 7.80 12.05 -12.51
N LYS A 10 7.11 11.75 -13.61
CA LYS A 10 5.81 12.34 -13.94
C LYS A 10 4.70 11.40 -13.54
N ILE A 11 4.10 11.65 -12.37
CA ILE A 11 2.98 10.85 -11.88
C ILE A 11 1.69 11.32 -12.56
N ARG A 12 0.92 10.38 -13.12
CA ARG A 12 -0.43 10.61 -13.64
C ARG A 12 -1.40 9.69 -12.94
N MET A 13 -2.33 10.26 -12.17
CA MET A 13 -3.44 9.50 -11.62
C MET A 13 -4.43 9.18 -12.76
N ILE A 14 -4.49 7.90 -13.15
CA ILE A 14 -5.37 7.47 -14.25
C ILE A 14 -6.81 7.25 -13.77
N THR A 15 -7.00 6.69 -12.57
CA THR A 15 -8.33 6.44 -12.00
C THR A 15 -8.26 6.38 -10.48
N PRO A 16 -8.97 7.26 -9.76
CA PRO A 16 -9.22 7.06 -8.34
C PRO A 16 -10.35 6.04 -8.15
N LEU A 17 -10.18 5.13 -7.20
CA LEU A 17 -11.23 4.20 -6.78
C LEU A 17 -11.43 4.32 -5.27
N LEU A 18 -12.66 4.66 -4.88
CA LEU A 18 -13.06 4.74 -3.48
C LEU A 18 -13.89 3.51 -3.11
N LEU A 19 -13.39 2.73 -2.14
CA LEU A 19 -14.10 1.59 -1.57
C LEU A 19 -14.93 2.11 -0.39
N THR A 20 -16.26 2.11 -0.54
CA THR A 20 -17.17 2.77 0.41
C THR A 20 -17.89 1.79 1.34
N ILE A 21 -17.83 0.49 1.02
CA ILE A 21 -18.39 -0.58 1.84
C ILE A 21 -17.32 -1.62 2.17
N PRO A 22 -17.33 -2.21 3.38
CA PRO A 22 -16.30 -3.17 3.80
C PRO A 22 -16.13 -4.37 2.87
N SER A 23 -17.19 -4.82 2.20
CA SER A 23 -17.14 -5.96 1.27
C SER A 23 -16.37 -5.69 -0.02
N GLN A 24 -16.03 -4.42 -0.30
CA GLN A 24 -15.18 -4.05 -1.44
C GLN A 24 -13.68 -4.08 -1.10
N SER A 25 -13.33 -4.06 0.19
CA SER A 25 -11.95 -4.01 0.66
C SER A 25 -11.14 -5.23 0.20
N PRO A 26 -9.83 -5.07 -0.04
CA PRO A 26 -8.96 -6.18 -0.40
C PRO A 26 -8.73 -7.18 0.74
N TYR A 27 -8.99 -6.77 1.98
CA TYR A 27 -8.83 -7.57 3.20
C TYR A 27 -10.18 -7.82 3.87
N THR A 28 -10.20 -8.80 4.78
CA THR A 28 -11.35 -9.22 5.58
C THR A 28 -11.09 -8.99 7.07
N THR A 29 -12.13 -9.13 7.90
CA THR A 29 -11.99 -9.01 9.36
C THR A 29 -11.05 -10.06 9.97
N SER A 30 -10.87 -11.22 9.33
CA SER A 30 -9.92 -12.23 9.78
C SER A 30 -8.46 -11.88 9.52
N ASP A 31 -8.19 -10.89 8.66
CA ASP A 31 -6.83 -10.37 8.44
C ASP A 31 -6.46 -9.28 9.47
N LEU A 32 -7.42 -8.86 10.30
CA LEU A 32 -7.25 -7.78 11.27
C LEU A 32 -6.91 -8.32 12.66
N GLU A 33 -6.12 -7.55 13.39
CA GLU A 33 -5.75 -7.83 14.76
C GLU A 33 -6.16 -6.67 15.67
N PRO A 34 -6.67 -6.95 16.88
CA PRO A 34 -6.98 -5.90 17.85
C PRO A 34 -5.70 -5.23 18.34
N ASP A 35 -5.75 -3.92 18.51
CA ASP A 35 -4.66 -3.09 18.98
C ASP A 35 -5.18 -1.90 19.80
N GLY A 36 -5.23 -2.04 21.13
CA GLY A 36 -5.52 -0.92 22.03
C GLY A 36 -6.86 -0.19 21.79
N GLY A 37 -7.86 -0.87 21.22
CA GLY A 37 -9.16 -0.28 20.85
C GLY A 37 -9.31 0.03 19.35
N GLU A 38 -8.25 -0.13 18.57
CA GLU A 38 -8.25 -0.06 17.10
C GLU A 38 -7.95 -1.44 16.49
N TYR A 39 -7.90 -1.48 15.15
CA TYR A 39 -7.45 -2.64 14.38
C TYR A 39 -6.14 -2.33 13.66
N LYS A 40 -5.26 -3.32 13.61
CA LYS A 40 -4.04 -3.31 12.79
C LYS A 40 -4.00 -4.49 11.84
N ILE A 41 -3.18 -4.37 10.80
CA ILE A 41 -2.95 -5.42 9.81
C ILE A 41 -1.47 -5.54 9.49
N ASN A 42 -1.00 -6.76 9.25
CA ASN A 42 0.34 -6.98 8.76
C ASN A 42 0.49 -6.38 7.35
N ALA A 43 1.53 -5.57 7.14
CA ALA A 43 1.73 -4.87 5.87
C ALA A 43 2.00 -5.84 4.70
N ILE A 44 2.65 -6.98 4.95
CA ILE A 44 2.88 -8.05 3.95
C ILE A 44 1.54 -8.67 3.56
N THR A 45 0.72 -9.05 4.56
CA THR A 45 -0.62 -9.58 4.31
C THR A 45 -1.49 -8.59 3.54
N LEU A 46 -1.50 -7.32 3.93
CA LEU A 46 -2.27 -6.30 3.23
C LEU A 46 -1.82 -6.12 1.78
N LEU A 47 -0.51 -6.14 1.52
CA LEU A 47 0.03 -6.04 0.16
C LEU A 47 -0.36 -7.26 -0.69
N GLU A 48 -0.25 -8.47 -0.15
CA GLU A 48 -0.65 -9.71 -0.86
C GLU A 48 -2.15 -9.72 -1.16
N ARG A 49 -2.97 -9.33 -0.18
CA ARG A 49 -4.42 -9.18 -0.31
C ARG A 49 -4.77 -8.18 -1.41
N PHE A 50 -4.12 -7.01 -1.40
CA PHE A 50 -4.34 -5.98 -2.42
C PHE A 50 -3.91 -6.44 -3.81
N ALA A 51 -2.74 -7.07 -3.96
CA ALA A 51 -2.28 -7.59 -5.24
C ALA A 51 -3.23 -8.66 -5.80
N ASN A 52 -3.74 -9.56 -4.95
CA ASN A 52 -4.74 -10.55 -5.34
C ASN A 52 -6.08 -9.92 -5.74
N TRP A 53 -6.52 -8.90 -4.98
CA TRP A 53 -7.72 -8.14 -5.31
C TRP A 53 -7.60 -7.46 -6.67
N LEU A 54 -6.46 -6.83 -6.98
CA LEU A 54 -6.18 -6.22 -8.29
C LEU A 54 -6.23 -7.24 -9.43
N ARG A 55 -5.68 -8.44 -9.25
CA ARG A 55 -5.73 -9.53 -10.24
C ARG A 55 -7.16 -9.97 -10.56
N GLY A 56 -8.04 -9.93 -9.56
CA GLY A 56 -9.47 -10.28 -9.72
C GLY A 56 -10.35 -9.13 -10.22
N TYR A 57 -9.86 -7.89 -10.19
CA TYR A 57 -10.64 -6.70 -10.52
C TYR A 57 -10.78 -6.53 -12.04
N LYS A 58 -11.94 -6.92 -12.59
CA LYS A 58 -12.20 -6.93 -14.04
C LYS A 58 -12.16 -5.56 -14.72
N ASN A 59 -12.37 -4.49 -13.96
CA ASN A 59 -12.43 -3.12 -14.49
C ASN A 59 -11.16 -2.31 -14.17
N LEU A 60 -10.03 -3.00 -13.98
CA LEU A 60 -8.77 -2.32 -13.75
C LEU A 60 -8.31 -1.62 -15.04
N VAL A 61 -8.34 -0.29 -15.04
CA VAL A 61 -7.79 0.51 -16.13
C VAL A 61 -6.29 0.22 -16.24
N PRO A 62 -5.71 0.06 -17.45
CA PRO A 62 -4.28 -0.13 -17.62
C PRO A 62 -3.48 0.92 -16.83
N ASN A 63 -2.56 0.46 -15.98
CA ASN A 63 -1.74 1.29 -15.12
C ASN A 63 -0.36 0.64 -14.94
N ASP A 64 0.65 1.48 -14.68
CA ASP A 64 2.01 1.04 -14.41
C ASP A 64 2.20 0.60 -12.95
N HIS A 65 1.42 1.19 -12.04
CA HIS A 65 1.44 0.92 -10.60
C HIS A 65 0.09 1.26 -9.95
N ALA A 66 -0.33 0.47 -8.97
CA ALA A 66 -1.54 0.71 -8.18
C ALA A 66 -1.21 0.89 -6.69
N MET A 67 -1.79 1.92 -6.07
CA MET A 67 -1.56 2.25 -4.65
C MET A 67 -2.85 2.06 -3.86
N PHE A 68 -2.75 1.44 -2.68
CA PHE A 68 -3.86 1.30 -1.73
C PHE A 68 -3.59 2.11 -0.47
N PHE A 69 -4.43 3.13 -0.24
CA PHE A 69 -4.38 3.97 0.95
C PHE A 69 -5.40 3.48 1.98
N THR A 70 -4.99 3.36 3.24
CA THR A 70 -5.87 2.88 4.32
C THR A 70 -5.63 3.60 5.64
N ALA A 71 -6.70 3.81 6.41
CA ALA A 71 -6.62 4.35 7.77
C ALA A 71 -6.23 3.31 8.82
N LEU A 72 -6.11 2.03 8.44
CA LEU A 72 -5.66 0.96 9.33
C LEU A 72 -4.20 1.18 9.77
N ASN A 73 -3.89 0.83 11.02
CA ASN A 73 -2.51 0.71 11.46
C ASN A 73 -1.85 -0.46 10.71
N ILE A 74 -0.72 -0.22 10.05
CA ILE A 74 0.02 -1.30 9.39
C ILE A 74 1.34 -1.57 10.10
N TYR A 75 1.76 -2.84 10.16
CA TYR A 75 3.02 -3.21 10.79
C TYR A 75 3.84 -4.15 9.88
N GLY A 76 5.16 -3.93 9.79
CA GLY A 76 6.02 -4.55 8.77
C GLY A 76 6.67 -5.88 9.15
N GLY A 77 6.39 -6.42 10.34
CA GLY A 77 6.96 -7.69 10.77
C GLY A 77 6.83 -7.92 12.27
N SER A 78 7.06 -9.16 12.67
CA SER A 78 7.24 -9.59 14.06
C SER A 78 8.68 -10.03 14.23
N ASP A 79 9.51 -9.19 14.83
CA ASP A 79 10.82 -9.64 15.30
C ASP A 79 10.66 -10.08 16.75
N SER A 80 10.76 -11.39 17.01
CA SER A 80 10.68 -11.95 18.37
C SER A 80 9.42 -11.53 19.18
N GLY A 81 8.28 -11.35 18.49
CA GLY A 81 7.01 -10.91 19.09
C GLY A 81 6.83 -9.39 19.21
N ILE A 82 7.85 -8.60 18.87
CA ILE A 82 7.79 -7.14 18.83
C ILE A 82 7.33 -6.69 17.43
N LYS A 83 6.19 -6.01 17.40
CA LYS A 83 5.62 -5.42 16.19
C LYS A 83 6.08 -3.98 16.08
N PHE A 84 6.98 -3.71 15.13
CA PHE A 84 7.45 -2.35 14.91
C PHE A 84 6.43 -1.58 14.07
N ASN A 85 5.88 -0.51 14.64
CA ASN A 85 4.94 0.40 13.98
C ASN A 85 5.66 1.47 13.12
N ILE A 86 6.90 1.18 12.71
CA ILE A 86 7.74 2.05 11.88
C ILE A 86 7.36 1.98 10.39
N THR A 87 6.64 0.93 10.00
CA THR A 87 6.22 0.72 8.62
C THR A 87 4.97 1.54 8.35
N LYS A 88 5.13 2.68 7.68
CA LYS A 88 4.00 3.51 7.19
C LYS A 88 3.56 3.15 5.77
N GLY A 89 4.18 2.14 5.18
CA GLY A 89 3.76 1.51 3.93
C GLY A 89 4.64 0.31 3.55
N LEU A 90 4.13 -0.59 2.70
CA LEU A 90 4.94 -1.62 2.01
C LEU A 90 4.72 -1.60 0.47
N ALA A 91 5.72 -1.99 -0.32
CA ALA A 91 5.59 -2.20 -1.77
C ALA A 91 6.46 -3.38 -2.22
N TYR A 92 6.13 -3.95 -3.38
CA TYR A 92 7.02 -4.91 -4.05
C TYR A 92 8.16 -4.19 -4.77
N VAL A 93 9.39 -4.35 -4.27
CA VAL A 93 10.61 -3.80 -4.88
C VAL A 93 10.86 -4.38 -6.28
N GLY A 94 11.21 -3.53 -7.25
CA GLY A 94 11.65 -3.97 -8.59
C GLY A 94 10.54 -4.59 -9.45
N THR A 95 9.29 -4.14 -9.26
CA THR A 95 8.11 -4.66 -9.98
C THR A 95 7.47 -3.64 -10.91
N MET A 96 8.07 -2.46 -11.10
CA MET A 96 7.62 -1.50 -12.10
C MET A 96 7.39 -2.20 -13.46
N CYS A 97 6.27 -1.87 -14.09
CA CYS A 97 5.82 -2.42 -15.38
C CYS A 97 5.37 -3.89 -15.36
N LYS A 98 5.27 -4.55 -14.20
CA LYS A 98 4.60 -5.86 -14.09
C LYS A 98 3.10 -5.65 -13.91
N ALA A 99 2.39 -5.67 -15.03
CA ALA A 99 0.93 -5.58 -15.08
C ALA A 99 0.24 -6.68 -14.25
N GLY A 100 -1.03 -6.46 -13.92
CA GLY A 100 -1.86 -7.44 -13.22
C GLY A 100 -1.60 -7.51 -11.71
N GLY A 101 -1.41 -6.36 -11.06
CA GLY A 101 -1.29 -6.27 -9.59
C GLY A 101 0.10 -6.60 -9.02
N ASN A 102 1.06 -6.96 -9.88
CA ASN A 102 2.44 -7.23 -9.45
C ASN A 102 3.24 -5.94 -9.18
N SER A 103 2.84 -4.81 -9.75
CA SER A 103 3.30 -3.46 -9.36
C SER A 103 2.24 -2.81 -8.47
N SER A 104 2.35 -3.03 -7.16
CA SER A 104 1.42 -2.48 -6.19
C SER A 104 2.08 -2.09 -4.87
N SER A 105 1.48 -1.12 -4.19
CA SER A 105 1.91 -0.65 -2.88
C SER A 105 0.73 -0.38 -1.95
N VAL A 106 1.00 -0.48 -0.65
CA VAL A 106 0.06 -0.18 0.42
C VAL A 106 0.63 0.93 1.31
N VAL A 107 -0.19 1.90 1.67
CA VAL A 107 0.20 3.08 2.44
C VAL A 107 -0.79 3.27 3.57
N GLU A 108 -0.28 3.39 4.79
CA GLU A 108 -1.06 3.85 5.92
C GLU A 108 -1.24 5.37 5.81
N ASP A 109 -2.48 5.81 5.86
CA ASP A 109 -2.86 7.22 5.87
C ASP A 109 -3.57 7.56 7.18
N LYS A 110 -2.88 8.30 8.06
CA LYS A 110 -3.41 8.80 9.33
C LYS A 110 -3.84 10.27 9.26
N GLY A 111 -3.91 10.82 8.05
CA GLY A 111 -3.98 12.25 7.85
C GLY A 111 -2.61 12.92 8.02
N ALA A 112 -2.47 14.10 7.42
CA ALA A 112 -1.22 14.83 7.16
C ALA A 112 -0.38 14.29 5.98
N TYR A 113 0.45 15.18 5.41
CA TYR A 113 1.30 14.96 4.22
C TYR A 113 2.40 13.86 4.37
N GLN A 114 2.35 13.04 5.42
CA GLN A 114 3.33 11.98 5.65
C GLN A 114 3.13 10.79 4.70
N SER A 115 1.91 10.56 4.25
CA SER A 115 1.59 9.57 3.21
C SER A 115 2.23 9.91 1.86
N GLU A 116 2.48 11.20 1.58
CA GLU A 116 3.20 11.64 0.37
C GLU A 116 4.67 11.25 0.40
N GLY A 117 5.34 11.47 1.53
CA GLY A 117 6.74 11.08 1.71
C GLY A 117 6.94 9.57 1.63
N VAL A 118 5.98 8.80 2.16
CA VAL A 118 5.96 7.34 2.03
C VAL A 118 5.68 6.93 0.59
N ALA A 119 4.70 7.52 -0.09
CA ALA A 119 4.40 7.21 -1.49
C ALA A 119 5.58 7.57 -2.43
N ALA A 120 6.24 8.70 -2.18
CA ALA A 120 7.45 9.12 -2.89
C ALA A 120 8.61 8.16 -2.63
N HIS A 121 8.91 7.86 -1.36
CA HIS A 121 9.96 6.91 -1.00
C HIS A 121 9.72 5.52 -1.61
N LYS A 122 8.46 5.09 -1.73
CA LYS A 122 8.10 3.81 -2.37
C LYS A 122 8.34 3.85 -3.87
N SER A 123 7.93 4.93 -4.53
CA SER A 123 8.19 5.13 -5.96
C SER A 123 9.68 5.22 -6.28
N ASP A 124 10.50 5.65 -5.32
CA ASP A 124 11.96 5.82 -5.46
C ASP A 124 12.77 4.53 -5.19
N TYR A 125 12.24 3.58 -4.41
CA TYR A 125 12.87 2.27 -4.15
C TYR A 125 12.49 1.20 -5.19
N GLU A 126 11.74 1.59 -6.22
CA GLU A 126 11.15 0.72 -7.25
C GLU A 126 11.90 0.71 -8.59
#